data_AF-U2KPP6-F1
#
_entry.id   AF-U2KPP6-F1
#
_cell.length_a   1.000
_cell.length_b   1.000
_cell.length_c   1.000
_cell.angle_alpha   90.00
_cell.angle_beta   90.00
_cell.angle_gamma   90.00
#
_symmetry.space_group_name_H-M   'P 1'
#
loop_
_entity.id
_entity.type
_entity.pdbx_description
1 polymer ?
#
loop_
_entity_poly.entity_id
_entity_poly.type
_entity_poly.pdbx_seq_one_letter_code
_entity_poly.pdbx_strand_id
1 'polypeptide(L)'
;MKQVCKLILYLFCVAIVLTGCRDKVQSKAETADSLAAVGQRVSRISKSKKKEDMRQYDVADQKRITDFIPKGYKILEKISGDLNKDGLDDCVLIIKATRKDGFVKNSFDKVVDRNRRGIIILFTEKDGYKLASKNYNCFSSENEDGGNYFSPELGVIIKDSKLYLHYYHGRYGYWEYCFRYQNSDFMLIGYEASHDRGPVVLFKTSINFLTGVEYDDENINAYNFNADSDDDSEIDEVFKRTVVKLKKKPLMKLSEIEDFDELRY
;
A
#
# COMPACT_ATOMS: atom_id res chain seq x y z
N MET A 1 46.49 -39.83 -27.64
CA MET A 1 45.22 -40.53 -27.32
C MET A 1 44.91 -40.25 -25.86
N LYS A 2 43.81 -39.64 -25.39
CA LYS A 2 42.58 -39.09 -25.96
C LYS A 2 42.21 -37.88 -25.09
N GLN A 3 41.62 -36.87 -25.73
CA GLN A 3 40.88 -35.76 -25.13
C GLN A 3 39.91 -36.25 -24.03
N VAL A 4 39.86 -35.54 -22.91
CA VAL A 4 38.67 -35.47 -22.07
C VAL A 4 38.30 -33.99 -21.95
N CYS A 5 37.28 -33.62 -22.71
CA CYS A 5 36.72 -32.28 -22.79
C CYS A 5 35.97 -31.92 -21.51
N LYS A 6 36.14 -30.64 -21.15
CA LYS A 6 35.34 -29.82 -20.24
C LYS A 6 33.83 -30.12 -20.30
N LEU A 7 33.23 -30.34 -19.14
CA LEU A 7 31.85 -29.92 -18.87
C LEU A 7 31.64 -29.72 -17.36
N ILE A 8 32.08 -28.58 -16.83
CA ILE A 8 31.65 -28.13 -15.51
C ILE A 8 30.32 -27.41 -15.73
N LEU A 9 29.24 -28.13 -15.50
CA LEU A 9 27.88 -27.60 -15.48
C LEU A 9 27.73 -26.80 -14.17
N TYR A 10 27.99 -25.49 -14.23
CA TYR A 10 27.64 -24.58 -13.14
C TYR A 10 26.11 -24.43 -13.14
N LEU A 11 25.40 -25.31 -12.43
CA LEU A 11 24.04 -25.03 -11.99
C LEU A 11 24.11 -23.93 -10.93
N PHE A 12 24.13 -22.67 -11.37
CA PHE A 12 23.64 -21.58 -10.55
C PHE A 12 22.11 -21.76 -10.45
N CYS A 13 21.66 -22.59 -9.51
CA CYS A 13 20.31 -22.50 -8.99
C CYS A 13 20.22 -21.18 -8.20
N VAL A 14 20.05 -20.07 -8.92
CA VAL A 14 19.50 -18.86 -8.31
C VAL A 14 18.05 -19.20 -7.97
N ALA A 15 17.85 -19.70 -6.75
CA ALA A 15 16.54 -19.73 -6.14
C ALA A 15 16.14 -18.25 -5.95
N ILE A 16 15.53 -17.67 -6.98
CA ILE A 16 14.77 -16.42 -6.83
C ILE A 16 13.60 -16.82 -5.94
N VAL A 17 13.76 -16.63 -4.63
CA VAL A 17 12.67 -16.77 -3.69
C VAL A 17 11.69 -15.66 -4.05
N LEU A 18 10.67 -16.01 -4.84
CA LEU A 18 9.53 -15.15 -5.13
C LEU A 18 8.73 -15.02 -3.84
N THR A 19 9.22 -14.19 -2.91
CA THR A 19 8.42 -13.76 -1.77
C THR A 19 7.30 -12.89 -2.31
N GLY A 20 6.13 -13.51 -2.51
CA GLY A 20 4.87 -12.80 -2.71
C GLY A 20 4.48 -12.03 -1.45
N CYS A 21 3.39 -11.29 -1.51
CA CYS A 21 2.92 -10.47 -0.39
C CYS A 21 2.28 -11.30 0.74
N ARG A 22 2.18 -12.62 0.57
CA ARG A 22 1.57 -13.52 1.54
C ARG A 22 2.62 -14.23 2.37
N ASP A 23 2.84 -13.73 3.59
CA ASP A 23 3.23 -14.60 4.70
C ASP A 23 2.03 -15.45 5.10
N LYS A 24 2.27 -16.69 5.51
CA LYS A 24 1.22 -17.68 5.79
C LYS A 24 0.19 -17.08 6.75
N VAL A 25 -1.08 -17.13 6.35
CA VAL A 25 -2.23 -16.85 7.24
C VAL A 25 -2.15 -17.83 8.40
N GLN A 26 -1.79 -17.32 9.57
CA GLN A 26 -1.84 -18.02 10.84
C GLN A 26 -3.04 -17.46 11.64
N SER A 27 -3.74 -18.36 12.31
CA SER A 27 -5.05 -18.19 12.96
C SER A 27 -5.16 -17.01 13.94
N LYS A 28 -6.41 -16.54 14.09
CA LYS A 28 -7.03 -15.46 14.90
C LYS A 28 -6.54 -15.16 16.35
N ALA A 29 -5.35 -15.55 16.78
CA ALA A 29 -4.91 -15.36 18.18
C ALA A 29 -3.93 -14.20 18.42
N GLU A 30 -3.32 -13.60 17.38
CA GLU A 30 -2.27 -12.56 17.59
C GLU A 30 -2.72 -11.12 17.31
N THR A 31 -3.95 -10.91 16.82
CA THR A 31 -4.45 -9.56 16.51
C THR A 31 -5.00 -8.82 17.74
N ALA A 32 -5.25 -9.53 18.84
CA ALA A 32 -5.74 -8.94 20.09
C ALA A 32 -4.62 -8.42 21.01
N ASP A 33 -3.39 -8.93 20.89
CA ASP A 33 -2.29 -8.60 21.80
C ASP A 33 -1.46 -7.36 21.37
N SER A 34 -1.60 -6.92 20.12
CA SER A 34 -0.90 -5.73 19.61
C SER A 34 -1.62 -4.41 19.90
N LEU A 35 -2.91 -4.44 20.26
CA LEU A 35 -3.70 -3.26 20.62
C LEU A 35 -3.75 -2.99 22.15
N ALA A 36 -3.33 -3.94 22.98
CA ALA A 36 -3.33 -3.80 24.44
C ALA A 36 -2.02 -3.23 25.03
N ALA A 37 -0.94 -3.10 24.25
CA ALA A 37 0.38 -2.70 24.75
C ALA A 37 0.72 -1.20 24.62
N VAL A 38 -0.19 -0.34 24.15
CA VAL A 38 0.03 1.12 24.05
C VAL A 38 -0.75 1.85 25.15
N GLY A 39 -0.47 1.49 26.40
CA GLY A 39 -1.01 2.13 27.59
C GLY A 39 0.09 2.42 28.61
N GLN A 40 0.53 3.68 28.65
CA GLN A 40 1.35 4.31 29.69
C GLN A 40 2.78 3.80 29.94
N ARG A 41 3.77 4.62 29.51
CA ARG A 41 4.72 5.20 30.47
C ARG A 41 5.23 6.56 30.00
N VAL A 42 4.64 7.61 30.57
CA VAL A 42 5.21 8.96 30.59
C VAL A 42 6.42 8.92 31.54
N SER A 43 7.61 9.22 31.05
CA SER A 43 8.71 9.70 31.89
C SER A 43 8.98 11.17 31.57
N ARG A 44 8.60 12.03 32.52
CA ARG A 44 9.16 13.38 32.66
C ARG A 44 10.60 13.23 33.15
N ILE A 45 11.53 13.94 32.50
CA ILE A 45 12.78 14.58 32.96
C ILE A 45 13.37 15.18 31.67
N SER A 46 13.86 16.41 31.52
CA SER A 46 13.93 17.64 32.31
C SER A 46 14.30 18.75 31.32
N LYS A 47 13.97 20.00 31.64
CA LYS A 47 14.23 21.18 30.80
C LYS A 47 15.71 21.35 30.39
N SER A 48 15.85 21.94 29.20
CA SER A 48 16.99 22.68 28.66
C SER A 48 18.08 21.88 27.93
N LYS A 49 17.99 21.92 26.59
CA LYS A 49 19.07 22.44 25.74
C LYS A 49 18.48 22.88 24.40
N LYS A 50 18.54 24.21 24.22
CA LYS A 50 18.54 25.02 23.01
C LYS A 50 17.79 24.54 21.76
N LYS A 51 16.74 25.32 21.49
CA LYS A 51 16.12 25.63 20.20
C LYS A 51 17.12 26.39 19.30
N GLU A 52 18.21 25.73 18.92
CA GLU A 52 19.29 26.25 18.06
C GLU A 52 20.03 25.04 17.46
N ASP A 53 19.36 24.26 16.59
CA ASP A 53 20.07 23.33 15.69
C ASP A 53 19.27 22.97 14.43
N MET A 54 18.42 23.89 13.96
CA MET A 54 17.66 23.76 12.72
C MET A 54 18.04 24.82 11.68
N ARG A 55 19.26 25.36 11.80
CA ARG A 55 19.90 26.23 10.81
C ARG A 55 21.41 26.08 10.90
N GLN A 56 21.96 24.98 10.37
CA GLN A 56 23.27 25.03 9.72
C GLN A 56 23.53 23.78 8.87
N TYR A 57 23.08 23.81 7.62
CA TYR A 57 23.75 23.08 6.52
C TYR A 57 23.80 24.03 5.33
N ASP A 58 24.78 24.93 5.34
CA ASP A 58 25.28 25.56 4.11
C ASP A 58 26.36 24.63 3.54
N VAL A 59 25.97 23.74 2.62
CA VAL A 59 26.85 23.04 1.67
C VAL A 59 26.01 22.78 0.41
N ALA A 60 26.53 23.20 -0.77
CA ALA A 60 26.13 22.95 -2.16
C ALA A 60 24.72 22.37 -2.43
N ASP A 61 23.91 22.99 -3.31
CA ASP A 61 22.54 22.58 -3.71
C ASP A 61 22.36 21.06 -3.87
N GLN A 62 21.97 20.41 -2.77
CA GLN A 62 21.46 19.05 -2.74
C GLN A 62 19.99 19.09 -3.17
N LYS A 63 19.55 18.13 -4.00
CA LYS A 63 18.14 18.09 -4.44
C LYS A 63 17.23 17.95 -3.22
N ARG A 64 16.40 18.94 -2.99
CA ARG A 64 15.41 18.96 -1.92
C ARG A 64 14.18 18.19 -2.37
N ILE A 65 13.43 17.65 -1.42
CA ILE A 65 12.13 16.98 -1.68
C ILE A 65 11.21 17.87 -2.54
N THR A 66 11.21 19.18 -2.26
CA THR A 66 10.40 20.18 -2.98
C THR A 66 10.71 20.27 -4.47
N ASP A 67 11.93 19.92 -4.89
CA ASP A 67 12.36 20.05 -6.29
C ASP A 67 11.72 18.98 -7.18
N PHE A 68 11.21 17.90 -6.58
CA PHE A 68 10.47 16.84 -7.28
C PHE A 68 8.98 17.14 -7.42
N ILE A 69 8.46 18.16 -6.71
CA ILE A 69 7.04 18.50 -6.73
C ILE A 69 6.74 19.35 -7.98
N PRO A 70 5.92 18.85 -8.91
CA PRO A 70 5.56 19.62 -10.10
C PRO A 70 4.76 20.88 -9.74
N LYS A 71 4.89 21.93 -10.56
CA LYS A 71 4.05 23.12 -10.44
C LYS A 71 2.57 22.75 -10.47
N GLY A 72 1.77 23.38 -9.61
CA GLY A 72 0.35 23.07 -9.50
C GLY A 72 0.03 21.86 -8.63
N TYR A 73 0.98 21.40 -7.81
CA TYR A 73 0.78 20.36 -6.81
C TYR A 73 1.25 20.83 -5.43
N LYS A 74 0.65 20.26 -4.39
CA LYS A 74 1.08 20.39 -2.99
C LYS A 74 1.33 19.00 -2.39
N ILE A 75 2.23 18.90 -1.43
CA ILE A 75 2.41 17.68 -0.64
C ILE A 75 1.25 17.59 0.36
N LEU A 76 0.63 16.43 0.46
CA LEU A 76 -0.35 16.08 1.50
C LEU A 76 0.31 15.26 2.62
N GLU A 77 1.14 14.30 2.24
CA GLU A 77 1.72 13.33 3.16
C GLU A 77 3.16 13.01 2.75
N LYS A 78 3.99 12.71 3.74
CA LYS A 78 5.34 12.18 3.57
C LYS A 78 5.48 10.95 4.45
N ILE A 79 5.84 9.82 3.85
CA ILE A 79 6.12 8.55 4.49
C ILE A 79 7.58 8.21 4.25
N SER A 80 8.24 7.60 5.24
CA SER A 80 9.64 7.18 5.15
C SER A 80 9.80 5.70 5.47
N GLY A 81 10.73 5.05 4.77
CA GLY A 81 11.09 3.65 5.00
C GLY A 81 11.95 3.10 3.86
N ASP A 82 12.79 2.12 4.17
CA ASP A 82 13.71 1.50 3.21
C ASP A 82 12.98 0.59 2.20
N LEU A 83 12.84 1.07 0.94
CA LEU A 83 12.16 0.38 -0.16
C LEU A 83 13.12 -0.37 -1.07
N ASN A 84 14.41 -0.05 -1.06
CA ASN A 84 15.41 -0.60 -1.97
C ASN A 84 16.44 -1.55 -1.29
N LYS A 85 16.35 -1.69 0.03
CA LYS A 85 17.20 -2.51 0.91
C LYS A 85 18.65 -2.04 1.04
N ASP A 86 18.89 -0.74 0.93
CA ASP A 86 20.22 -0.15 1.12
C ASP A 86 20.48 0.31 2.57
N GLY A 87 19.49 0.18 3.45
CA GLY A 87 19.58 0.57 4.86
C GLY A 87 19.35 2.06 5.12
N LEU A 88 18.97 2.84 4.10
CA LEU A 88 18.54 4.23 4.23
C LEU A 88 17.02 4.31 4.07
N ASP A 89 16.38 5.15 4.88
CA ASP A 89 14.95 5.40 4.71
C ASP A 89 14.71 6.22 3.43
N ASP A 90 13.96 5.65 2.50
CA ASP A 90 13.48 6.33 1.31
C ASP A 90 12.29 7.24 1.64
N CYS A 91 11.85 8.02 0.66
CA CYS A 91 10.78 9.01 0.83
C CYS A 91 9.64 8.75 -0.16
N VAL A 92 8.43 8.52 0.36
CA VAL A 92 7.19 8.43 -0.41
C VAL A 92 6.35 9.67 -0.12
N LEU A 93 5.92 10.37 -1.15
CA LEU A 93 5.14 11.60 -1.06
C LEU A 93 3.78 11.36 -1.69
N ILE A 94 2.71 11.67 -0.95
CA ILE A 94 1.40 11.86 -1.54
C ILE A 94 1.24 13.33 -1.87
N ILE A 95 0.94 13.61 -3.13
CA ILE A 95 0.73 14.96 -3.65
C ILE A 95 -0.70 15.13 -4.11
N LYS A 96 -1.20 16.37 -4.15
CA LYS A 96 -2.52 16.70 -4.70
C LYS A 96 -2.40 17.86 -5.66
N ALA A 97 -3.08 17.75 -6.81
CA ALA A 97 -3.16 18.87 -7.73
C ALA A 97 -3.89 20.07 -7.07
N THR A 98 -3.62 21.28 -7.51
CA THR A 98 -4.20 22.52 -6.98
C THR A 98 -4.96 23.31 -8.04
N ARG A 99 -5.51 22.61 -9.05
CA ARG A 99 -6.21 23.25 -10.16
C ARG A 99 -7.54 23.84 -9.68
N LYS A 100 -7.90 25.00 -10.23
CA LYS A 100 -9.14 25.72 -9.87
C LYS A 100 -10.40 24.97 -10.31
N ASP A 101 -10.34 24.23 -11.40
CA ASP A 101 -11.43 23.41 -11.94
C ASP A 101 -11.67 22.12 -11.13
N GLY A 102 -10.77 21.76 -10.22
CA GLY A 102 -10.97 20.66 -9.28
C GLY A 102 -11.89 21.00 -8.09
N PHE A 103 -12.31 22.27 -7.93
CA PHE A 103 -13.25 22.66 -6.89
C PHE A 103 -14.69 22.53 -7.42
N VAL A 104 -15.44 21.58 -6.88
CA VAL A 104 -16.80 21.25 -7.35
C VAL A 104 -17.77 21.20 -6.18
N LYS A 105 -19.08 21.32 -6.46
CA LYS A 105 -20.11 21.05 -5.47
C LYS A 105 -20.30 19.54 -5.32
N ASN A 106 -20.28 19.06 -4.09
CA ASN A 106 -20.61 17.67 -3.78
C ASN A 106 -22.14 17.45 -3.71
N SER A 107 -22.53 16.22 -3.39
CA SER A 107 -23.92 15.79 -3.16
C SER A 107 -24.68 16.58 -2.09
N PHE A 108 -23.99 17.34 -1.22
CA PHE A 108 -24.55 18.18 -0.16
C PHE A 108 -24.46 19.68 -0.49
N ASP A 109 -24.27 20.06 -1.77
CA ASP A 109 -24.11 21.44 -2.24
C ASP A 109 -22.91 22.20 -1.65
N LYS A 110 -21.96 21.51 -1.01
CA LYS A 110 -20.73 22.10 -0.48
C LYS A 110 -19.64 22.10 -1.53
N VAL A 111 -18.93 23.22 -1.67
CA VAL A 111 -17.74 23.30 -2.52
C VAL A 111 -16.60 22.54 -1.83
N VAL A 112 -16.08 21.53 -2.50
CA VAL A 112 -14.98 20.67 -2.03
C VAL A 112 -13.89 20.57 -3.09
N ASP A 113 -12.66 20.29 -2.66
CA ASP A 113 -11.52 20.09 -3.54
C ASP A 113 -11.44 18.62 -3.98
N ARG A 114 -11.85 18.32 -5.22
CA ARG A 114 -11.75 17.00 -5.89
C ARG A 114 -10.58 16.91 -6.86
N ASN A 115 -9.54 17.71 -6.67
CA ASN A 115 -8.31 17.47 -7.42
C ASN A 115 -7.77 16.07 -7.13
N ARG A 116 -7.33 15.36 -8.17
CA ARG A 116 -6.71 14.03 -8.02
C ARG A 116 -5.42 14.12 -7.21
N ARG A 117 -5.13 13.04 -6.50
CA ARG A 117 -3.91 12.82 -5.75
C ARG A 117 -2.96 11.93 -6.55
N GLY A 118 -1.69 11.96 -6.19
CA GLY A 118 -0.66 11.12 -6.79
C GLY A 118 0.43 10.77 -5.81
N ILE A 119 1.39 10.01 -6.28
CA ILE A 119 2.54 9.50 -5.53
C ILE A 119 3.84 9.88 -6.22
N ILE A 120 4.84 10.24 -5.43
CA ILE A 120 6.24 10.35 -5.85
C ILE A 120 7.07 9.53 -4.88
N ILE A 121 7.94 8.67 -5.40
CA ILE A 121 8.85 7.85 -4.61
C ILE A 121 10.28 8.27 -4.93
N LEU A 122 11.03 8.63 -3.90
CA LEU A 122 12.39 9.10 -3.97
C LEU A 122 13.27 8.17 -3.15
N PHE A 123 14.32 7.65 -3.75
CA PHE A 123 15.39 7.00 -3.00
C PHE A 123 16.31 8.00 -2.36
N THR A 124 16.68 7.72 -1.13
CA THR A 124 17.69 8.51 -0.42
C THR A 124 19.06 8.13 -0.94
N GLU A 125 19.85 9.12 -1.34
CA GLU A 125 21.26 8.94 -1.72
C GLU A 125 22.13 9.79 -0.79
N LYS A 126 23.45 9.52 -0.77
CA LYS A 126 24.42 10.18 0.11
C LYS A 126 24.28 11.72 0.13
N ASP A 127 23.99 12.31 -1.01
CA ASP A 127 23.93 13.77 -1.21
C ASP A 127 22.54 14.26 -1.64
N GLY A 128 21.46 13.55 -1.25
CA GLY A 128 20.09 14.01 -1.44
C GLY A 128 19.12 12.91 -1.85
N TYR A 129 18.34 13.17 -2.91
CA TYR A 129 17.30 12.26 -3.37
C TYR A 129 17.41 11.96 -4.86
N LYS A 130 17.02 10.75 -5.24
CA LYS A 130 16.84 10.31 -6.63
C LYS A 130 15.41 9.84 -6.86
N LEU A 131 14.82 10.26 -7.96
CA LEU A 131 13.48 9.80 -8.35
C LEU A 131 13.51 8.30 -8.68
N ALA A 132 12.70 7.52 -7.97
CA ALA A 132 12.52 6.10 -8.20
C ALA A 132 11.27 5.80 -9.03
N SER A 133 10.15 6.44 -8.69
CA SER A 133 8.89 6.36 -9.46
C SER A 133 8.02 7.58 -9.20
N LYS A 134 7.06 7.83 -10.08
CA LYS A 134 6.07 8.89 -9.94
C LYS A 134 4.80 8.57 -10.71
N ASN A 135 3.69 8.96 -10.14
CA ASN A 135 2.40 9.00 -10.81
C ASN A 135 1.55 10.13 -10.20
N TYR A 136 1.33 11.20 -10.95
CA TYR A 136 0.85 12.45 -10.35
C TYR A 136 -0.64 12.50 -10.06
N ASN A 137 -1.44 11.63 -10.69
CA ASN A 137 -2.89 11.73 -10.62
C ASN A 137 -3.60 10.40 -10.35
N CYS A 138 -2.91 9.29 -10.11
CA CYS A 138 -3.54 7.97 -10.06
C CYS A 138 -4.59 7.74 -8.96
N PHE A 139 -4.69 8.63 -7.96
CA PHE A 139 -5.62 8.46 -6.84
C PHE A 139 -6.76 9.48 -6.89
N SER A 140 -7.96 9.02 -6.57
CA SER A 140 -9.11 9.88 -6.30
C SER A 140 -8.88 10.81 -5.11
N SER A 141 -9.68 11.87 -4.98
CA SER A 141 -9.57 12.77 -3.84
C SER A 141 -10.10 12.12 -2.56
N GLU A 142 -9.59 12.55 -1.41
CA GLU A 142 -10.20 12.31 -0.09
C GLU A 142 -11.61 12.92 0.06
N ASN A 143 -12.05 13.77 -0.88
CA ASN A 143 -13.37 14.42 -0.88
C ASN A 143 -14.33 13.88 -1.95
N GLU A 144 -14.09 12.67 -2.47
CA GLU A 144 -15.10 11.98 -3.30
C GLU A 144 -16.38 11.72 -2.51
N ASP A 145 -17.49 11.40 -3.20
CA ASP A 145 -18.71 10.93 -2.55
C ASP A 145 -18.60 9.43 -2.24
N GLY A 146 -18.85 9.03 -1.00
CA GLY A 146 -18.85 7.62 -0.58
C GLY A 146 -20.17 6.89 -0.78
N GLY A 147 -21.09 7.48 -1.57
CA GLY A 147 -22.46 7.01 -1.73
C GLY A 147 -23.22 7.02 -0.41
N ASN A 148 -23.73 5.85 0.01
CA ASN A 148 -24.45 5.69 1.28
C ASN A 148 -23.52 5.67 2.52
N TYR A 149 -22.20 5.81 2.32
CA TYR A 149 -21.20 5.77 3.38
C TYR A 149 -20.07 6.77 3.13
N PHE A 150 -18.92 6.61 3.80
CA PHE A 150 -17.75 7.47 3.58
C PHE A 150 -16.87 6.95 2.44
N SER A 151 -16.18 7.85 1.76
CA SER A 151 -15.25 7.51 0.68
C SER A 151 -14.04 6.77 1.22
N PRO A 152 -13.59 5.68 0.56
CA PRO A 152 -12.45 4.90 1.00
C PRO A 152 -11.22 5.75 1.33
N GLU A 153 -10.62 5.52 2.50
CA GLU A 153 -9.43 6.23 2.95
C GLU A 153 -8.18 5.51 2.45
N LEU A 154 -7.26 6.25 1.81
CA LEU A 154 -5.99 5.72 1.33
C LEU A 154 -4.94 5.78 2.46
N GLY A 155 -4.46 4.61 2.89
CA GLY A 155 -3.25 4.42 3.67
C GLY A 155 -2.06 4.04 2.79
N VAL A 156 -0.89 4.59 3.10
CA VAL A 156 0.37 4.31 2.42
C VAL A 156 1.34 3.70 3.41
N ILE A 157 1.65 2.42 3.22
CA ILE A 157 2.41 1.63 4.21
C ILE A 157 3.68 1.12 3.56
N ILE A 158 4.79 1.22 4.27
CA ILE A 158 6.06 0.60 3.89
C ILE A 158 6.35 -0.53 4.86
N LYS A 159 6.46 -1.76 4.36
CA LYS A 159 6.75 -2.95 5.17
C LYS A 159 7.55 -3.96 4.34
N ASP A 160 8.60 -4.52 4.94
CA ASP A 160 9.48 -5.53 4.31
C ASP A 160 10.02 -5.09 2.93
N SER A 161 10.37 -3.81 2.81
CA SER A 161 10.80 -3.13 1.57
C SER A 161 9.81 -3.28 0.40
N LYS A 162 8.52 -3.29 0.74
CA LYS A 162 7.40 -3.21 -0.19
C LYS A 162 6.55 -2.01 0.16
N LEU A 163 5.93 -1.44 -0.86
CA LEU A 163 4.96 -0.37 -0.74
C LEU A 163 3.56 -0.99 -0.82
N TYR A 164 2.73 -0.71 0.17
CA TYR A 164 1.33 -1.11 0.20
C TYR A 164 0.46 0.14 0.10
N LEU A 165 -0.51 0.09 -0.80
CA LEU A 165 -1.55 1.11 -0.96
C LEU A 165 -2.85 0.49 -0.49
N HIS A 166 -3.25 0.81 0.74
CA HIS A 166 -4.38 0.20 1.43
C HIS A 166 -5.57 1.15 1.41
N TYR A 167 -6.73 0.70 0.98
CA TYR A 167 -7.97 1.47 0.95
C TYR A 167 -8.91 0.95 2.03
N TYR A 168 -9.07 1.73 3.09
CA TYR A 168 -9.98 1.42 4.19
C TYR A 168 -11.39 1.86 3.84
N HIS A 169 -12.35 0.92 3.83
CA HIS A 169 -13.77 1.20 3.56
C HIS A 169 -14.68 0.81 4.74
N GLY A 170 -14.11 0.84 5.95
CA GLY A 170 -14.82 0.63 7.21
C GLY A 170 -15.63 -0.66 7.23
N ARG A 171 -16.93 -0.54 7.49
CA ARG A 171 -17.86 -1.69 7.59
C ARG A 171 -18.04 -2.50 6.30
N TYR A 172 -17.52 -2.01 5.17
CA TYR A 172 -17.58 -2.68 3.87
C TYR A 172 -16.27 -3.39 3.51
N GLY A 173 -15.26 -3.30 4.37
CA GLY A 173 -13.98 -3.99 4.22
C GLY A 173 -12.88 -3.09 3.67
N TYR A 174 -12.01 -3.66 2.84
CA TYR A 174 -10.82 -2.98 2.32
C TYR A 174 -10.33 -3.61 1.02
N TRP A 175 -9.42 -2.92 0.34
CA TRP A 175 -8.53 -3.54 -0.65
C TRP A 175 -7.14 -2.94 -0.57
N GLU A 176 -6.14 -3.70 -0.98
CA GLU A 176 -4.73 -3.34 -0.85
C GLU A 176 -3.95 -3.79 -2.07
N TYR A 177 -3.09 -2.89 -2.57
CA TYR A 177 -2.16 -3.17 -3.64
C TYR A 177 -0.74 -3.23 -3.08
N CYS A 178 -0.02 -4.30 -3.41
CA CYS A 178 1.34 -4.53 -2.94
C CYS A 178 2.33 -4.36 -4.09
N PHE A 179 3.26 -3.43 -3.93
CA PHE A 179 4.27 -3.07 -4.91
C PHE A 179 5.68 -3.37 -4.41
N ARG A 180 6.55 -3.76 -5.34
CA ARG A 180 7.98 -3.94 -5.09
C ARG A 180 8.79 -3.22 -6.16
N TYR A 181 9.85 -2.53 -5.74
CA TYR A 181 10.78 -1.93 -6.69
C TYR A 181 11.57 -3.00 -7.44
N GLN A 182 11.47 -3.01 -8.77
CA GLN A 182 12.25 -3.85 -9.67
C GLN A 182 12.14 -3.28 -11.10
N ASN A 183 13.13 -3.53 -11.95
CA ASN A 183 13.12 -3.06 -13.34
C ASN A 183 12.92 -1.53 -13.49
N SER A 184 13.48 -0.75 -12.56
CA SER A 184 13.41 0.72 -12.52
C SER A 184 12.02 1.30 -12.24
N ASP A 185 11.11 0.53 -11.64
CA ASP A 185 9.81 1.03 -11.17
C ASP A 185 9.26 0.16 -10.02
N PHE A 186 8.16 0.58 -9.43
CA PHE A 186 7.37 -0.20 -8.49
C PHE A 186 6.37 -1.06 -9.25
N MET A 187 6.61 -2.38 -9.26
CA MET A 187 5.75 -3.34 -9.95
C MET A 187 4.68 -3.86 -9.01
N LEU A 188 3.43 -3.91 -9.47
CA LEU A 188 2.32 -4.53 -8.76
C LEU A 188 2.54 -6.04 -8.69
N ILE A 189 2.74 -6.58 -7.49
CA ILE A 189 3.06 -8.00 -7.26
C ILE A 189 1.99 -8.75 -6.46
N GLY A 190 1.09 -8.04 -5.79
CA GLY A 190 -0.06 -8.65 -5.12
C GLY A 190 -1.25 -7.71 -4.95
N TYR A 191 -2.40 -8.31 -4.72
CA TYR A 191 -3.65 -7.65 -4.40
C TYR A 191 -4.37 -8.44 -3.30
N GLU A 192 -4.91 -7.75 -2.31
CA GLU A 192 -5.72 -8.34 -1.25
C GLU A 192 -7.00 -7.52 -1.10
N ALA A 193 -8.14 -8.16 -0.88
CA ALA A 193 -9.40 -7.48 -0.62
C ALA A 193 -10.28 -8.25 0.35
N SER A 194 -11.08 -7.52 1.11
CA SER A 194 -12.14 -8.02 1.97
C SER A 194 -13.42 -7.26 1.67
N HIS A 195 -14.52 -7.98 1.50
CA HIS A 195 -15.85 -7.42 1.35
C HIS A 195 -16.69 -7.81 2.56
N ASP A 196 -17.10 -6.81 3.32
CA ASP A 196 -17.65 -7.02 4.67
C ASP A 196 -19.08 -6.49 4.77
N ARG A 197 -19.83 -7.04 5.73
CA ARG A 197 -21.11 -6.50 6.20
C ARG A 197 -21.00 -6.26 7.70
N GLY A 198 -20.50 -5.08 8.06
CA GLY A 198 -20.24 -4.79 9.47
C GLY A 198 -19.08 -5.67 9.96
N PRO A 199 -19.25 -6.43 11.05
CA PRO A 199 -18.20 -7.29 11.58
C PRO A 199 -18.02 -8.61 10.79
N VAL A 200 -18.95 -8.95 9.89
CA VAL A 200 -18.95 -10.21 9.16
C VAL A 200 -18.23 -10.05 7.83
N VAL A 201 -17.15 -10.80 7.62
CA VAL A 201 -16.52 -10.86 6.29
C VAL A 201 -17.31 -11.78 5.37
N LEU A 202 -17.72 -11.28 4.21
CA LEU A 202 -18.48 -12.03 3.21
C LEU A 202 -17.56 -12.74 2.22
N PHE A 203 -16.58 -12.00 1.68
CA PHE A 203 -15.66 -12.49 0.65
C PHE A 203 -14.25 -11.95 0.90
N LYS A 204 -13.24 -12.75 0.59
CA LYS A 204 -11.86 -12.29 0.48
C LYS A 204 -11.27 -12.72 -0.85
N THR A 205 -10.50 -11.82 -1.46
CA THR A 205 -9.74 -12.11 -2.68
C THR A 205 -8.27 -11.85 -2.42
N SER A 206 -7.42 -12.81 -2.77
CA SER A 206 -5.95 -12.73 -2.61
C SER A 206 -5.29 -13.13 -3.91
N ILE A 207 -4.53 -12.23 -4.53
CA ILE A 207 -3.89 -12.46 -5.82
C ILE A 207 -2.40 -12.27 -5.70
N ASN A 208 -1.66 -13.26 -6.19
CA ASN A 208 -0.23 -13.18 -6.38
C ASN A 208 0.07 -13.07 -7.88
N PHE A 209 0.40 -11.87 -8.35
CA PHE A 209 0.69 -11.63 -9.78
C PHE A 209 2.00 -12.26 -10.24
N LEU A 210 2.91 -12.62 -9.33
CA LEU A 210 4.14 -13.33 -9.67
C LEU A 210 3.86 -14.79 -10.05
N THR A 211 2.95 -15.44 -9.33
CA THR A 211 2.55 -16.84 -9.60
C THR A 211 1.37 -16.94 -10.55
N GLY A 212 0.59 -15.86 -10.70
CA GLY A 212 -0.68 -15.85 -11.44
C GLY A 212 -1.75 -16.70 -10.76
N VAL A 213 -1.78 -16.71 -9.43
CA VAL A 213 -2.77 -17.46 -8.64
C VAL A 213 -3.63 -16.47 -7.87
N GLU A 214 -4.93 -16.67 -7.98
CA GLU A 214 -5.98 -15.97 -7.24
C GLU A 214 -6.70 -16.96 -6.32
N TYR A 215 -6.96 -16.52 -5.10
CA TYR A 215 -7.75 -17.22 -4.10
C TYR A 215 -8.97 -16.39 -3.78
N ASP A 216 -10.15 -16.95 -4.04
CA ASP A 216 -11.43 -16.38 -3.63
C ASP A 216 -12.00 -17.21 -2.49
N ASP A 217 -12.13 -16.59 -1.33
CA ASP A 217 -12.64 -17.19 -0.11
C ASP A 217 -14.04 -16.63 0.17
N GLU A 218 -15.08 -17.44 -0.02
CA GLU A 218 -16.48 -17.09 0.28
C GLU A 218 -16.86 -17.61 1.67
N ASN A 219 -17.39 -16.74 2.52
CA ASN A 219 -17.90 -17.14 3.84
C ASN A 219 -19.25 -17.84 3.70
N ILE A 220 -19.25 -19.17 3.83
CA ILE A 220 -20.46 -20.00 3.70
C ILE A 220 -21.42 -19.85 4.89
N ASN A 221 -20.99 -19.20 5.96
CA ASN A 221 -21.81 -18.91 7.13
C ASN A 221 -22.31 -17.46 7.17
N ALA A 222 -21.99 -16.62 6.18
CA ALA A 222 -22.29 -15.19 6.19
C ALA A 222 -23.78 -14.81 6.35
N TYR A 223 -24.68 -15.74 6.05
CA TYR A 223 -26.13 -15.55 6.14
C TYR A 223 -26.80 -16.54 7.11
N ASN A 224 -26.00 -17.28 7.88
CA ASN A 224 -26.55 -18.12 8.92
C ASN A 224 -26.90 -17.20 10.10
N PHE A 225 -28.18 -17.13 10.41
CA PHE A 225 -28.69 -16.36 11.55
C PHE A 225 -29.04 -17.35 12.67
N ASN A 226 -28.57 -17.07 13.87
CA ASN A 226 -29.11 -17.69 15.06
C ASN A 226 -30.36 -16.90 15.45
N ALA A 227 -31.54 -17.50 15.31
CA ALA A 227 -32.81 -16.84 15.60
C ALA A 227 -32.98 -16.49 17.10
N ASP A 228 -32.16 -17.09 17.96
CA ASP A 228 -32.20 -16.93 19.42
C ASP A 228 -31.09 -16.01 19.96
N SER A 229 -30.26 -15.37 19.11
CA SER A 229 -29.23 -14.41 19.54
C SER A 229 -29.65 -12.96 19.24
N ASP A 230 -29.60 -12.11 20.27
CA ASP A 230 -29.73 -10.65 20.13
C ASP A 230 -28.45 -9.99 19.54
N ASP A 231 -27.38 -10.78 19.34
CA ASP A 231 -26.10 -10.37 18.76
C ASP A 231 -26.00 -10.82 17.29
N ASP A 232 -25.46 -9.95 16.44
CA ASP A 232 -25.33 -10.15 15.00
C ASP A 232 -24.26 -11.23 14.72
N SER A 233 -24.72 -12.47 14.53
CA SER A 233 -23.97 -13.66 14.09
C SER A 233 -22.92 -14.21 15.07
N GLU A 234 -23.36 -15.02 16.04
CA GLU A 234 -22.46 -15.90 16.83
C GLU A 234 -21.85 -17.08 16.03
N ILE A 235 -21.97 -17.09 14.70
CA ILE A 235 -21.53 -18.23 13.89
C ILE A 235 -20.14 -17.94 13.36
N ASP A 236 -19.18 -18.78 13.76
CA ASP A 236 -17.80 -18.72 13.29
C ASP A 236 -17.73 -18.62 11.76
N GLU A 237 -16.88 -17.72 11.27
CA GLU A 237 -16.62 -17.56 9.85
C GLU A 237 -15.98 -18.83 9.28
N VAL A 238 -16.63 -19.45 8.30
CA VAL A 238 -16.12 -20.62 7.58
C VAL A 238 -16.00 -20.26 6.11
N PHE A 239 -14.78 -20.34 5.57
CA PHE A 239 -14.50 -19.96 4.19
C PHE A 239 -14.39 -21.18 3.28
N LYS A 240 -15.12 -21.13 2.17
CA LYS A 240 -14.93 -22.02 1.03
C LYS A 240 -14.03 -21.33 0.02
N ARG A 241 -12.86 -21.94 -0.24
CA ARG A 241 -11.87 -21.42 -1.18
C ARG A 241 -12.11 -21.92 -2.61
N THR A 242 -12.08 -21.00 -3.55
CA THR A 242 -11.88 -21.24 -4.97
C THR A 242 -10.47 -20.79 -5.36
N VAL A 243 -9.79 -21.58 -6.20
CA VAL A 243 -8.45 -21.26 -6.70
C VAL A 243 -8.53 -21.03 -8.20
N VAL A 244 -8.16 -19.82 -8.64
CA VAL A 244 -8.17 -19.43 -10.04
C VAL A 244 -6.74 -19.25 -10.53
N LYS A 245 -6.44 -19.81 -11.71
CA LYS A 245 -5.17 -19.58 -12.39
C LYS A 245 -5.31 -18.50 -13.42
N LEU A 246 -4.67 -17.37 -13.18
CA LEU A 246 -4.69 -16.21 -14.05
C LEU A 246 -3.80 -16.42 -15.27
N LYS A 247 -4.20 -15.81 -16.39
CA LYS A 247 -3.35 -15.73 -17.57
C LYS A 247 -2.14 -14.87 -17.23
N LYS A 248 -0.93 -15.42 -17.46
CA LYS A 248 0.31 -14.69 -17.21
C LYS A 248 0.39 -13.46 -18.11
N LYS A 249 0.45 -12.28 -17.50
CA LYS A 249 0.67 -10.98 -18.12
C LYS A 249 1.93 -10.34 -17.51
N PRO A 250 2.57 -9.37 -18.17
CA PRO A 250 3.56 -8.51 -17.52
C PRO A 250 2.96 -7.84 -16.28
N LEU A 251 3.77 -7.65 -15.24
CA LEU A 251 3.34 -6.91 -14.05
C LEU A 251 3.10 -5.45 -14.43
N MET A 252 2.08 -4.84 -13.82
CA MET A 252 1.77 -3.43 -14.03
C MET A 252 2.75 -2.55 -13.24
N LYS A 253 3.15 -1.42 -13.83
CA LYS A 253 3.99 -0.42 -13.17
C LYS A 253 3.13 0.61 -12.46
N LEU A 254 3.54 1.03 -11.27
CA LEU A 254 2.89 2.11 -10.55
C LEU A 254 2.82 3.41 -11.39
N SER A 255 3.87 3.71 -12.16
CA SER A 255 3.91 4.90 -13.02
C SER A 255 2.94 4.88 -14.20
N GLU A 256 2.42 3.69 -14.56
CA GLU A 256 1.55 3.47 -15.72
C GLU A 256 0.08 3.25 -15.32
N ILE A 257 -0.25 3.21 -14.02
CA ILE A 257 -1.65 3.10 -13.54
C ILE A 257 -2.36 4.43 -13.74
N GLU A 258 -3.36 4.48 -14.62
CA GLU A 258 -4.10 5.73 -14.89
C GLU A 258 -5.02 6.12 -13.74
N ASP A 259 -5.70 5.13 -13.17
CA ASP A 259 -6.66 5.28 -12.08
C ASP A 259 -6.76 3.99 -11.26
N PHE A 260 -6.63 4.10 -9.93
CA PHE A 260 -6.80 2.96 -9.03
C PHE A 260 -8.26 2.53 -8.83
N ASP A 261 -9.22 3.42 -9.06
CA ASP A 261 -10.65 3.11 -8.90
C ASP A 261 -11.16 2.22 -10.06
N GLU A 262 -10.56 2.40 -11.24
CA GLU A 262 -10.89 1.64 -12.45
C GLU A 262 -9.91 0.50 -12.73
N LEU A 263 -8.94 0.27 -11.84
CA LEU A 263 -7.89 -0.70 -12.08
C LEU A 263 -8.46 -2.11 -12.24
N ARG A 264 -8.08 -2.76 -13.35
CA ARG A 264 -8.37 -4.17 -13.68
C ARG A 264 -7.07 -4.85 -14.07
N TYR A 265 -6.85 -6.08 -13.61
CA TYR A 265 -5.62 -6.85 -13.80
C TYR A 265 -5.80 -8.12 -14.65
#